data_AF-A0A2J8SCQ1-F1
#
_entry.id   AF-A0A2J8SCQ1-F1
#
_cell.length_a   1.000
_cell.length_b   1.000
_cell.length_c   1.000
_cell.angle_alpha   90.00
_cell.angle_beta   90.00
_cell.angle_gamma   90.00
#
_symmetry.space_group_name_H-M   'P 1'
#
loop_
_entity.id
_entity.type
_entity.pdbx_description
1 polymer ?
#
loop_
_entity_poly.entity_id
_entity_poly.type
_entity_poly.pdbx_seq_one_letter_code
_entity_poly.pdbx_strand_id
1 'polypeptide(L)'
;MSCAGRAGPARLAALALLTCSLWPARADNASQEYYTALINVTVQEPGRGAPLTFRIDRGRYGLDSPKAEVRGQVLAPLPLHGVADHLGCDPQTRFFVPPNIKQWIALLQRGNCTFKEKISRAAYHNAVAVVIYNNKSKEEN
;
A
#
# COMPACT_ATOMS: atom_id res chain seq x y z
N MET A 1 -26.62 65.91 22.67
CA MET A 1 -26.16 65.29 21.42
C MET A 1 -27.24 64.32 20.95
N SER A 2 -27.84 64.63 19.80
CA SER A 2 -28.75 63.81 18.96
C SER A 2 -28.23 62.37 18.71
N CYS A 3 -28.97 61.31 18.36
CA CYS A 3 -30.31 61.05 17.75
C CYS A 3 -30.77 59.65 18.24
N ALA A 4 -32.06 59.40 18.55
CA ALA A 4 -33.08 58.73 17.69
C ALA A 4 -32.55 57.59 16.80
N GLY A 5 -33.10 56.37 16.71
CA GLY A 5 -34.31 55.73 17.24
C GLY A 5 -34.61 54.43 16.47
N ARG A 6 -35.76 53.83 16.80
CA ARG A 6 -36.56 52.82 16.06
C ARG A 6 -36.23 51.33 16.19
N ALA A 7 -37.15 50.66 16.89
CA ALA A 7 -37.53 49.26 16.72
C ALA A 7 -38.17 49.03 15.34
N GLY A 8 -37.93 47.84 14.78
CA GLY A 8 -38.50 47.33 13.53
C GLY A 8 -38.49 45.80 13.52
N PRO A 9 -39.32 45.16 12.67
CA PRO A 9 -40.13 44.01 13.07
C PRO A 9 -39.46 42.65 12.90
N ALA A 10 -40.06 41.68 13.61
CA ALA A 10 -39.83 40.25 13.53
C ALA A 10 -39.58 39.76 12.09
N ARG A 11 -38.42 39.16 11.88
CA ARG A 11 -38.17 38.32 10.72
C ARG A 11 -38.19 36.88 11.18
N LEU A 12 -39.30 36.21 10.86
CA LEU A 12 -39.42 34.76 10.83
C LEU A 12 -38.20 34.20 10.09
N ALA A 13 -37.25 33.65 10.82
CA ALA A 13 -36.18 32.86 10.23
C ALA A 13 -36.83 31.59 9.70
N ALA A 14 -37.05 31.55 8.39
CA ALA A 14 -37.46 30.35 7.68
C ALA A 14 -36.40 29.27 7.95
N LEU A 15 -36.75 28.26 8.74
CA LEU A 15 -35.98 27.02 8.82
C LEU A 15 -36.02 26.38 7.43
N ALA A 16 -34.97 26.59 6.65
CA ALA A 16 -34.70 25.79 5.47
C ALA A 16 -34.44 24.36 5.95
N LEU A 17 -35.46 23.51 5.88
CA LEU A 17 -35.29 22.07 5.97
C LEU A 17 -34.36 21.66 4.82
N LEU A 18 -33.07 21.54 5.12
CA LEU A 18 -32.15 20.77 4.27
C LEU A 18 -32.66 19.33 4.30
N THR A 19 -33.55 19.02 3.37
CA THR A 19 -33.82 17.65 2.97
C THR A 19 -32.53 17.14 2.36
N CYS A 20 -31.66 16.59 3.21
CA CYS A 20 -30.57 15.74 2.79
C CYS A 20 -31.24 14.60 2.03
N SER A 21 -31.28 14.72 0.71
CA SER A 21 -31.72 13.65 -0.18
C SER A 21 -30.84 12.46 0.18
N LEU A 22 -31.42 11.48 0.89
CA LEU A 22 -30.84 10.15 1.00
C LEU A 22 -30.76 9.62 -0.42
N TRP A 23 -29.62 9.89 -1.06
CA TRP A 23 -29.25 9.18 -2.26
C TRP A 23 -29.14 7.72 -1.82
N PRO A 24 -29.91 6.79 -2.42
CA PRO A 24 -29.66 5.39 -2.16
C PRO A 24 -28.19 5.15 -2.49
N ALA A 25 -27.43 4.67 -1.50
CA ALA A 25 -26.08 4.18 -1.71
C ALA A 25 -26.19 3.09 -2.77
N ARG A 26 -25.88 3.45 -4.01
CA ARG A 26 -25.83 2.51 -5.12
C ARG A 26 -24.72 1.56 -4.72
N ALA A 27 -25.09 0.31 -4.43
CA ALA A 27 -24.12 -0.76 -4.34
C ALA A 27 -23.54 -0.90 -5.75
N ASP A 28 -22.45 -0.19 -6.02
CA ASP A 28 -21.66 -0.36 -7.23
C ASP A 28 -21.12 -1.78 -7.19
N ASN A 29 -21.85 -2.69 -7.84
CA ASN A 29 -21.31 -3.97 -8.27
C ASN A 29 -20.37 -3.70 -9.45
N ALA A 30 -19.31 -2.95 -9.20
CA ALA A 30 -18.22 -2.77 -10.13
C ALA A 30 -17.46 -4.09 -10.17
N SER A 31 -17.42 -4.71 -11.35
CA SER A 31 -16.43 -5.73 -11.65
C SER A 31 -15.05 -5.16 -11.28
N GLN A 32 -14.44 -5.65 -10.20
CA GLN A 32 -13.13 -5.17 -9.79
C GLN A 32 -12.13 -5.49 -10.91
N GLU A 33 -11.69 -4.45 -11.61
CA GLU A 33 -10.68 -4.57 -12.66
C GLU A 33 -9.34 -4.89 -12.01
N TYR A 34 -8.83 -6.08 -12.27
CA TYR A 34 -7.54 -6.52 -11.75
C TYR A 34 -6.46 -6.24 -12.79
N TYR A 35 -5.42 -5.53 -12.36
CA TYR A 35 -4.24 -5.26 -13.20
C TYR A 35 -3.15 -6.29 -12.90
N THR A 36 -2.72 -7.00 -13.93
CA THR A 36 -1.58 -7.91 -13.86
C THR A 36 -0.27 -7.12 -13.75
N ALA A 37 0.63 -7.59 -12.91
CA ALA A 37 1.98 -7.06 -12.77
C ALA A 37 2.97 -8.00 -13.45
N LEU A 38 3.75 -7.47 -14.39
CA LEU A 38 4.87 -8.18 -15.02
C LEU A 38 6.12 -7.91 -14.19
N ILE A 39 6.73 -8.97 -13.66
CA ILE A 39 7.85 -8.85 -12.73
C ILE A 39 9.09 -9.45 -13.37
N ASN A 40 10.13 -8.63 -13.54
CA ASN A 40 11.44 -9.07 -14.02
C ASN A 40 12.40 -9.10 -12.84
N VAL A 41 12.92 -10.29 -12.52
CA VAL A 41 13.84 -10.48 -11.40
C VAL A 41 15.23 -10.73 -11.95
N THR A 42 16.21 -10.01 -11.39
CA THR A 42 17.64 -10.22 -11.68
C THR A 42 18.33 -10.71 -10.41
N VAL A 43 19.08 -11.80 -10.52
CA VAL A 43 19.80 -12.43 -9.41
C VAL A 43 21.28 -12.52 -9.76
N GLN A 44 22.11 -11.92 -8.92
CA GLN A 44 23.55 -12.03 -9.01
C GLN A 44 24.04 -13.10 -8.03
N GLU A 45 24.38 -14.28 -8.56
CA GLU A 45 24.95 -15.37 -7.76
C GLU A 45 26.45 -15.14 -7.53
N PRO A 46 26.96 -15.41 -6.31
CA PRO A 46 28.40 -15.44 -6.07
C PRO A 46 29.07 -16.50 -6.96
N GLY A 47 30.13 -16.12 -7.68
CA GLY A 47 30.89 -17.03 -8.56
C GLY A 47 30.34 -17.16 -9.99
N ARG A 48 29.15 -16.63 -10.29
CA ARG A 48 28.63 -16.54 -11.66
C ARG A 48 28.98 -15.17 -12.26
N GLY A 49 29.63 -15.16 -13.42
CA GLY A 49 30.06 -13.91 -14.07
C GLY A 49 28.91 -13.02 -14.58
N ALA A 50 27.81 -13.63 -15.05
CA ALA A 50 26.64 -12.91 -15.58
C ALA A 50 25.41 -13.10 -14.67
N PRO A 51 24.58 -12.07 -14.47
CA PRO A 51 23.36 -12.19 -13.66
C PRO A 51 22.30 -13.06 -14.35
N LEU A 52 21.55 -13.80 -13.55
CA LEU A 52 20.37 -14.53 -14.00
C LEU A 52 19.18 -13.58 -14.06
N THR A 53 18.41 -13.65 -15.15
CA THR A 53 17.17 -12.86 -15.28
C THR A 53 16.01 -13.80 -15.60
N PHE A 54 14.89 -13.64 -14.89
CA PHE A 54 13.67 -14.39 -15.16
C PHE A 54 12.43 -13.52 -14.99
N ARG A 55 11.34 -13.93 -15.65
CA ARG A 55 10.06 -13.23 -15.65
C ARG A 55 9.03 -14.00 -14.83
N ILE A 56 8.19 -13.25 -14.12
CA ILE A 56 7.03 -13.76 -13.40
C ILE A 56 5.81 -12.98 -13.87
N ASP A 57 4.91 -13.65 -14.57
CA ASP A 57 3.72 -13.02 -15.18
C ASP A 57 2.44 -13.22 -14.33
N ARG A 58 2.55 -13.92 -13.20
CA ARG A 58 1.41 -14.18 -12.28
C ARG A 58 1.23 -13.10 -11.19
N GLY A 59 1.95 -11.99 -11.29
CA GLY A 59 1.83 -10.88 -10.34
C GLY A 59 0.53 -10.10 -10.53
N ARG A 60 0.05 -9.44 -9.47
CA ARG A 60 -1.11 -8.54 -9.52
C ARG A 60 -0.82 -7.28 -8.72
N TYR A 61 -1.21 -6.12 -9.25
CA TYR A 61 -1.19 -4.88 -8.49
C TYR A 61 -2.25 -4.91 -7.37
N GLY A 62 -1.94 -4.28 -6.23
CA GLY A 62 -2.95 -4.00 -5.21
C GLY A 62 -4.08 -3.14 -5.79
N LEU A 63 -5.29 -3.31 -5.26
CA LEU A 63 -6.48 -2.57 -5.71
C LEU A 63 -6.21 -1.06 -5.71
N ASP A 64 -5.75 -0.55 -4.57
CA ASP A 64 -5.44 0.87 -4.34
C ASP A 64 -4.00 1.26 -4.72
N SER A 65 -3.24 0.34 -5.32
CA SER A 65 -1.86 0.62 -5.73
C SER A 65 -1.82 1.47 -6.99
N PRO A 66 -0.87 2.41 -7.13
CA PRO A 66 -0.52 2.99 -8.42
C PRO A 66 -0.16 1.90 -9.44
N LYS A 67 -0.61 2.06 -10.68
CA LYS A 67 -0.34 1.13 -11.79
C LYS A 67 0.82 1.68 -12.63
N ALA A 68 2.00 1.73 -12.02
CA ALA A 68 3.21 2.31 -12.62
C ALA A 68 4.40 1.36 -12.48
N GLU A 69 5.34 1.46 -13.43
CA GLU A 69 6.59 0.71 -13.38
C GLU A 69 7.48 1.22 -12.23
N VAL A 70 8.07 0.29 -11.50
CA VAL A 70 9.05 0.56 -10.43
C VAL A 70 10.23 -0.39 -10.57
N ARG A 71 11.43 0.11 -10.27
CA ARG A 71 12.66 -0.68 -10.25
C ARG A 71 13.45 -0.37 -9.00
N GLY A 72 14.14 -1.36 -8.45
CA GLY A 72 14.95 -1.20 -7.26
C GLY A 72 15.51 -2.52 -6.75
N GLN A 73 16.47 -2.43 -5.83
CA GLN A 73 16.99 -3.61 -5.15
C GLN A 73 15.90 -4.22 -4.26
N VAL A 74 15.80 -5.55 -4.25
CA VAL A 74 14.81 -6.26 -3.43
C VAL A 74 15.42 -6.56 -2.07
N LEU A 75 14.75 -6.13 -0.99
CA LEU A 75 15.21 -6.33 0.39
C LEU A 75 14.14 -7.06 1.20
N ALA A 76 14.55 -8.10 1.93
CA ALA A 76 13.73 -8.78 2.93
C ALA A 76 13.99 -8.19 4.32
N PRO A 77 13.07 -8.36 5.28
CA PRO A 77 13.30 -7.86 6.63
C PRO A 77 14.44 -8.59 7.34
N LEU A 78 15.07 -7.87 8.26
CA LEU A 78 16.10 -8.39 9.13
C LEU A 78 15.50 -9.35 10.18
N PRO A 79 16.26 -10.34 10.63
CA PRO A 79 15.83 -11.20 11.74
C PRO A 79 15.51 -10.40 13.00
N LEU A 80 14.42 -10.75 13.66
CA LEU A 80 14.03 -10.22 14.96
C LEU A 80 14.34 -11.26 16.03
N HIS A 81 15.13 -10.88 17.04
CA HIS A 81 15.57 -11.79 18.10
C HIS A 81 16.24 -13.08 17.59
N GLY A 82 16.94 -13.00 16.46
CA GLY A 82 17.60 -14.15 15.82
C GLY A 82 16.66 -15.05 15.01
N VAL A 83 15.37 -14.72 14.91
CA VAL A 83 14.37 -15.44 14.13
C VAL A 83 14.08 -14.68 12.84
N ALA A 84 14.03 -15.37 11.71
CA ALA A 84 13.71 -14.74 10.43
C ALA A 84 12.28 -14.19 10.44
N ASP A 85 12.14 -12.87 10.28
CA ASP A 85 10.85 -12.21 10.10
C ASP A 85 10.61 -11.96 8.62
N HIS A 86 9.97 -12.90 7.94
CA HIS A 86 9.56 -12.70 6.55
C HIS A 86 8.21 -11.99 6.44
N LEU A 87 7.48 -11.84 7.55
CA LEU A 87 6.10 -11.34 7.54
C LEU A 87 6.07 -9.81 7.56
N GLY A 88 7.02 -9.16 8.25
CA GLY A 88 7.07 -7.71 8.39
C GLY A 88 5.85 -7.14 9.12
N CYS A 89 5.32 -7.89 10.08
CA CYS A 89 4.17 -7.49 10.89
C CYS A 89 4.60 -6.80 12.20
N ASP A 90 5.84 -7.02 12.65
CA ASP A 90 6.30 -6.47 13.91
C ASP A 90 6.57 -4.96 13.75
N PRO A 91 6.20 -4.11 14.72
CA PRO A 91 6.58 -2.70 14.71
C PRO A 91 8.08 -2.46 14.68
N GLN A 92 8.90 -3.41 15.15
CA GLN A 92 10.36 -3.40 15.12
C GLN A 92 10.96 -4.04 13.87
N THR A 93 10.15 -4.51 12.91
CA THR A 93 10.65 -4.98 11.61
C THR A 93 11.54 -3.90 10.99
N ARG A 94 12.75 -4.28 10.59
CA ARG A 94 13.74 -3.38 9.95
C ARG A 94 14.25 -4.00 8.66
N PHE A 95 14.80 -3.16 7.80
CA PHE A 95 15.44 -3.56 6.55
C PHE A 95 16.87 -3.05 6.52
N PHE A 96 17.79 -3.84 6.00
CA PHE A 96 19.14 -3.36 5.69
C PHE A 96 19.13 -2.65 4.35
N VAL A 97 18.94 -1.33 4.37
CA VAL A 97 18.93 -0.45 3.20
C VAL A 97 20.35 0.11 3.00
N PRO A 98 21.08 -0.29 1.94
CA PRO A 98 22.40 0.30 1.68
C PRO A 98 22.33 1.83 1.50
N PRO A 99 23.33 2.60 1.93
CA PRO A 99 23.29 4.06 1.86
C PRO A 99 23.26 4.62 0.43
N ASN A 100 23.72 3.83 -0.55
CA ASN A 100 23.91 4.30 -1.94
C ASN A 100 22.70 4.02 -2.84
N ILE A 101 21.66 3.36 -2.33
CA ILE A 101 20.49 3.01 -3.14
C ILE A 101 19.41 4.09 -3.05
N LYS A 102 18.95 4.56 -4.22
CA LYS A 102 17.88 5.56 -4.31
C LYS A 102 16.48 4.95 -4.23
N GLN A 103 16.33 3.72 -4.73
CA GLN A 103 15.05 3.03 -4.83
C GLN A 103 15.22 1.56 -4.49
N TRP A 104 14.34 1.04 -3.65
CA TRP A 104 14.32 -0.37 -3.26
C TRP A 104 12.89 -0.87 -3.01
N ILE A 105 12.73 -2.17 -3.12
CA ILE A 105 11.45 -2.86 -3.08
C ILE A 105 11.48 -3.81 -1.88
N ALA A 106 10.49 -3.71 -1.00
CA ALA A 106 10.36 -4.61 0.13
C ALA A 106 9.75 -5.95 -0.32
N LEU A 107 10.34 -7.05 0.13
CA LEU A 107 9.82 -8.40 -0.09
C LEU A 107 9.24 -8.94 1.22
N LEU A 108 7.93 -9.17 1.23
CA LEU A 108 7.20 -9.61 2.42
C LEU A 108 6.34 -10.84 2.13
N GLN A 109 6.21 -11.71 3.12
CA GLN A 109 5.36 -12.89 3.05
C GLN A 109 3.93 -12.55 3.46
N ARG A 110 2.96 -13.14 2.76
CA ARG A 110 1.55 -13.09 3.15
C ARG A 110 1.32 -13.87 4.45
N GLY A 111 0.59 -13.26 5.39
CA GLY A 111 0.20 -13.88 6.67
C GLY A 111 0.26 -12.90 7.85
N ASN A 112 -0.32 -13.31 8.98
CA ASN A 112 -0.34 -12.69 10.33
C ASN A 112 -0.82 -11.24 10.49
N CYS A 113 -0.71 -10.40 9.48
CA CYS A 113 -1.17 -9.00 9.49
C CYS A 113 -1.69 -8.60 8.12
N THR A 114 -2.34 -7.44 8.05
CA THR A 114 -2.99 -6.94 6.82
C THR A 114 -1.96 -6.50 5.77
N PHE A 115 -2.37 -6.48 4.49
CA PHE A 115 -1.54 -5.90 3.43
C PHE A 115 -1.22 -4.43 3.69
N LYS A 116 -2.19 -3.67 4.20
CA LYS A 116 -2.00 -2.26 4.58
C LYS A 116 -0.89 -2.10 5.61
N GLU A 117 -0.86 -2.93 6.64
CA GLU A 117 0.16 -2.86 7.67
C GLU A 117 1.55 -3.12 7.11
N LYS A 118 1.70 -4.20 6.32
CA LYS A 118 2.95 -4.52 5.61
C LYS A 118 3.43 -3.37 4.73
N ILE A 119 2.53 -2.79 3.93
CA ILE A 119 2.82 -1.67 3.04
C ILE A 119 3.25 -0.44 3.83
N SER A 120 2.54 -0.10 4.90
CA SER A 120 2.88 1.04 5.76
C SER A 120 4.25 0.88 6.43
N ARG A 121 4.60 -0.33 6.89
CA ARG A 121 5.92 -0.61 7.48
C ARG A 121 7.03 -0.44 6.45
N ALA A 122 6.87 -0.99 5.25
CA ALA A 122 7.85 -0.81 4.17
C ALA A 122 7.99 0.66 3.75
N ALA A 123 6.87 1.39 3.63
CA ALA A 123 6.86 2.81 3.30
C ALA A 123 7.56 3.65 4.38
N TYR A 124 7.43 3.30 5.66
CA TYR A 124 8.17 3.95 6.76
C TYR A 124 9.69 3.83 6.60
N HIS A 125 10.18 2.78 5.94
CA HIS A 125 11.59 2.60 5.60
C HIS A 125 11.97 3.14 4.21
N ASN A 126 11.08 3.93 3.58
CA ASN A 126 11.27 4.51 2.25
C ASN A 126 11.38 3.47 1.12
N ALA A 127 10.70 2.33 1.25
CA ALA A 127 10.51 1.43 0.10
C ALA A 127 9.65 2.12 -0.97
N VAL A 128 10.02 1.99 -2.24
CA VAL A 128 9.24 2.55 -3.36
C VAL A 128 8.10 1.63 -3.79
N ALA A 129 8.19 0.34 -3.45
CA ALA A 129 7.16 -0.65 -3.68
C ALA A 129 7.30 -1.83 -2.73
N VAL A 130 6.25 -2.66 -2.67
CA VAL A 130 6.21 -3.86 -1.85
C VAL A 130 5.72 -5.03 -2.68
N VAL A 131 6.47 -6.12 -2.68
CA VAL A 131 6.07 -7.40 -3.25
C VAL A 131 5.64 -8.31 -2.11
N ILE A 132 4.37 -8.70 -2.12
CA ILE A 132 3.81 -9.62 -1.12
C ILE A 132 3.65 -11.00 -1.76
N TYR A 133 4.56 -11.92 -1.46
CA TYR A 133 4.48 -13.27 -2.01
C TYR A 133 3.56 -14.15 -1.17
N ASN A 134 2.87 -15.07 -1.83
CA ASN A 134 1.99 -16.00 -1.15
C ASN A 134 2.82 -16.99 -0.33
N ASN A 135 2.39 -17.31 0.89
CA ASN A 135 2.96 -18.46 1.59
C ASN A 135 2.61 -19.72 0.80
N LYS A 136 3.57 -20.62 0.58
CA LYS A 136 3.25 -21.91 -0.03
C LYS A 136 2.33 -22.68 0.93
N SER A 137 1.01 -22.59 0.73
CA SER A 137 0.24 -23.83 0.83
C SER A 137 0.91 -24.76 -0.17
N LYS A 138 1.32 -25.94 0.27
CA LYS A 138 1.79 -26.99 -0.62
C LYS A 138 0.68 -27.30 -1.63
N GLU A 139 0.66 -26.59 -2.75
CA GLU A 139 0.13 -27.12 -4.01
C GLU A 139 1.27 -27.95 -4.60
N GLU A 140 1.53 -29.08 -3.93
CA GLU A 140 2.16 -30.24 -4.51
C GLU A 140 1.12 -31.35 -4.44
N ASN A 141 0.60 -31.67 -5.63
CA ASN A 141 -0.36 -32.71 -6.02
C ASN A 141 -1.85 -32.37 -5.91
#